data_AF-A0A945IMP5-F1
#
_entry.id   AF-A0A945IMP5-F1
#
_cell.length_a   1.000
_cell.length_b   1.000
_cell.length_c   1.000
_cell.angle_alpha   90.00
_cell.angle_beta   90.00
_cell.angle_gamma   90.00
#
_symmetry.space_group_name_H-M   'P 1'
#
loop_
_entity.id
_entity.type
_entity.pdbx_description
1 polymer ?
#
loop_
_entity_poly.entity_id
_entity_poly.type
_entity_poly.pdbx_seq_one_letter_code
_entity_poly.pdbx_strand_id
1 'polypeptide(L)'
;MPNSENPDSLITRMQAASGDLGTLAVKRMEVFPWYRELSADQRAWVAVVAQAGIGAFMGWYSDWAKSSDASVPKLTADVFGAAPRELASVISLEQTVELVRTTIEAVESQLDTFLENEDLAHARIATLQYSREVAFSAAEVYARAAEARGAWDARLEALILDALIRSDVDSEILSRIAALGWSQDRPALVLAGSPPASDNQESLSVMRRAARSHSLDLLTGIHGPVMLVIIGGAGLDPHSSHRLMTPYFGAG
;
A
#
# COMPACT_ATOMS: atom_id res chain seq x y z
N MET A 1 -14.90 -40.01 19.74
CA MET A 1 -14.36 -38.80 19.11
C MET A 1 -15.07 -38.69 17.77
N PRO A 2 -15.69 -37.55 17.42
CA PRO A 2 -16.22 -37.39 16.08
C PRO A 2 -15.06 -37.54 15.09
N ASN A 3 -15.28 -38.28 14.00
CA ASN A 3 -14.31 -38.40 12.92
C ASN A 3 -14.16 -37.03 12.27
N SER A 4 -13.02 -36.36 12.44
CA SER A 4 -12.64 -35.29 11.52
C SER A 4 -12.53 -35.91 10.12
N GLU A 5 -13.17 -35.30 9.12
CA GLU A 5 -13.06 -35.81 7.75
C GLU A 5 -11.60 -35.69 7.26
N ASN A 6 -11.20 -36.61 6.38
CA ASN A 6 -9.89 -36.55 5.76
C ASN A 6 -9.72 -35.18 5.04
N PRO A 7 -8.64 -34.42 5.28
CA PRO A 7 -8.38 -33.13 4.63
C PRO A 7 -8.60 -33.14 3.11
N ASP A 8 -8.29 -34.25 2.44
CA ASP A 8 -8.46 -34.41 1.00
C ASP A 8 -9.94 -34.40 0.56
N SER A 9 -10.87 -34.94 1.37
CA SER A 9 -12.31 -34.91 1.03
C SER A 9 -12.89 -33.50 1.19
N LEU A 10 -12.40 -32.75 2.17
CA LEU A 10 -12.80 -31.36 2.40
C LEU A 10 -12.30 -30.44 1.29
N ILE A 11 -11.04 -30.60 0.85
CA ILE A 11 -10.49 -29.89 -0.32
C ILE A 11 -11.31 -30.22 -1.57
N THR A 12 -11.67 -31.47 -1.79
CA THR A 12 -12.48 -31.88 -2.96
C THR A 12 -13.86 -31.19 -2.96
N ARG A 13 -14.51 -31.07 -1.80
CA ARG A 13 -15.78 -30.32 -1.68
C ARG A 13 -15.60 -28.82 -1.93
N MET A 14 -14.54 -28.21 -1.39
CA MET A 14 -14.22 -26.80 -1.64
C MET A 14 -13.93 -26.54 -3.12
N GLN A 15 -13.21 -27.45 -3.79
CA GLN A 15 -12.95 -27.39 -5.23
C GLN A 15 -14.23 -27.51 -6.04
N ALA A 16 -15.13 -28.43 -5.67
CA ALA A 16 -16.43 -28.54 -6.32
C ALA A 16 -17.28 -27.27 -6.17
N ALA A 17 -17.15 -26.55 -5.04
CA ALA A 17 -17.83 -25.29 -4.77
C ALA A 17 -17.13 -24.05 -5.39
N SER A 18 -15.94 -24.16 -5.97
CA SER A 18 -15.15 -23.02 -6.48
C SER A 18 -15.85 -22.20 -7.57
N GLY A 19 -16.65 -22.85 -8.42
CA GLY A 19 -17.45 -22.18 -9.45
C GLY A 19 -18.53 -21.27 -8.84
N ASP A 20 -19.25 -21.79 -7.85
CA ASP A 20 -20.28 -21.05 -7.12
C ASP A 20 -19.66 -19.92 -6.30
N LEU A 21 -18.48 -20.17 -5.70
CA LEU A 21 -17.71 -19.18 -4.97
C LEU A 21 -17.35 -17.96 -5.81
N GLY A 22 -16.79 -18.15 -7.01
CA GLY A 22 -16.45 -17.00 -7.84
C GLY A 22 -17.68 -16.28 -8.38
N THR A 23 -18.77 -17.01 -8.65
CA THR A 23 -20.06 -16.38 -9.03
C THR A 23 -20.60 -15.52 -7.89
N LEU A 24 -20.57 -16.03 -6.66
CA LEU A 24 -20.97 -15.29 -5.46
C LEU A 24 -20.07 -14.08 -5.21
N ALA A 25 -18.76 -14.23 -5.33
CA ALA A 25 -17.80 -13.14 -5.17
C ALA A 25 -18.09 -12.01 -6.18
N VAL A 26 -18.23 -12.33 -7.47
CA VAL A 26 -18.57 -11.36 -8.52
C VAL A 26 -19.92 -10.69 -8.26
N LYS A 27 -20.94 -11.46 -7.87
CA LYS A 27 -22.25 -10.90 -7.51
C LYS A 27 -22.17 -9.91 -6.35
N ARG A 28 -21.35 -10.18 -5.35
CA ARG A 28 -21.13 -9.25 -4.23
C ARG A 28 -20.39 -7.98 -4.64
N MET A 29 -19.58 -8.02 -5.70
CA MET A 29 -18.92 -6.82 -6.22
C MET A 29 -19.90 -5.78 -6.77
N GLU A 30 -21.12 -6.17 -7.16
CA GLU A 30 -22.13 -5.25 -7.71
C GLU A 30 -22.54 -4.13 -6.74
N VAL A 31 -22.28 -4.30 -5.45
CA VAL A 31 -22.49 -3.27 -4.43
C VAL A 31 -21.54 -2.08 -4.63
N PHE A 32 -20.33 -2.30 -5.16
CA PHE A 32 -19.34 -1.25 -5.31
C PHE A 32 -19.61 -0.39 -6.56
N PRO A 33 -19.62 0.96 -6.44
CA PRO A 33 -19.81 1.85 -7.58
C PRO A 33 -18.80 1.64 -8.70
N TRP A 34 -17.51 1.50 -8.37
CA TRP A 34 -16.46 1.32 -9.37
C TRP A 34 -16.65 0.07 -10.22
N TYR A 35 -17.14 -1.02 -9.62
CA TYR A 35 -17.37 -2.27 -10.34
C TYR A 35 -18.49 -2.11 -11.38
N ARG A 36 -19.51 -1.31 -11.06
CA ARG A 36 -20.62 -1.02 -11.99
C ARG A 36 -20.21 -0.12 -13.16
N GLU A 37 -19.16 0.66 -12.99
CA GLU A 37 -18.59 1.53 -14.04
C GLU A 37 -17.68 0.75 -15.01
N LEU A 38 -17.27 -0.47 -14.65
CA LEU A 38 -16.47 -1.32 -15.51
C LEU A 38 -17.24 -1.81 -16.75
N SER A 39 -16.56 -1.77 -17.89
CA SER A 39 -17.00 -2.44 -19.11
C SER A 39 -17.14 -3.96 -18.91
N ALA A 40 -17.84 -4.64 -19.83
CA ALA A 40 -18.03 -6.09 -19.76
C ALA A 40 -16.69 -6.84 -19.73
N ASP A 41 -15.72 -6.44 -20.55
CA ASP A 41 -14.39 -7.06 -20.61
C ASP A 41 -13.62 -6.86 -19.30
N GLN A 42 -13.69 -5.68 -18.69
CA GLN A 42 -13.05 -5.39 -17.40
C GLN A 42 -13.69 -6.21 -16.26
N ARG A 43 -15.02 -6.37 -16.26
CA ARG A 43 -15.71 -7.23 -15.30
C ARG A 43 -15.34 -8.71 -15.46
N ALA A 44 -15.10 -9.16 -16.69
CA ALA A 44 -14.59 -10.50 -16.95
C ALA A 44 -13.18 -10.70 -16.35
N TRP A 45 -12.30 -9.71 -16.45
CA TRP A 45 -10.98 -9.76 -15.79
C TRP A 45 -11.08 -9.83 -14.27
N VAL A 46 -12.00 -9.08 -13.65
CA VAL A 46 -12.26 -9.17 -12.20
C VAL A 46 -12.70 -10.58 -11.81
N ALA A 47 -13.58 -11.21 -12.61
CA ALA A 47 -14.02 -12.58 -12.36
C ALA A 47 -12.87 -13.59 -12.42
N VAL A 48 -11.96 -13.44 -13.41
CA VAL A 48 -10.75 -14.27 -13.52
C VAL A 48 -9.86 -14.12 -12.29
N VAL A 49 -9.67 -12.90 -11.79
CA VAL A 49 -8.86 -12.66 -10.59
C VAL A 49 -9.51 -13.20 -9.33
N ALA A 50 -10.82 -13.06 -9.17
CA ALA A 50 -11.54 -13.69 -8.06
C ALA A 50 -11.36 -15.22 -8.05
N GLN A 51 -11.48 -15.85 -9.23
CA GLN A 51 -11.24 -17.30 -9.39
C GLN A 51 -9.79 -17.70 -9.07
N ALA A 52 -8.81 -16.95 -9.55
CA ALA A 52 -7.41 -17.18 -9.22
C ALA A 52 -7.14 -17.05 -7.70
N GLY A 53 -7.76 -16.06 -7.04
CA GLY A 53 -7.69 -15.88 -5.59
C GLY A 53 -8.29 -17.05 -4.82
N ILE A 54 -9.45 -17.57 -5.24
CA ILE A 54 -10.07 -18.77 -4.65
C ILE A 54 -9.15 -19.99 -4.83
N GLY A 55 -8.55 -20.15 -6.01
CA GLY A 55 -7.54 -21.18 -6.27
C GLY A 55 -6.34 -21.10 -5.35
N ALA A 56 -5.78 -19.90 -5.17
CA ALA A 56 -4.66 -19.65 -4.26
C ALA A 56 -5.02 -19.97 -2.80
N PHE A 57 -6.22 -19.62 -2.36
CA PHE A 57 -6.74 -20.00 -1.04
C PHE A 57 -6.83 -21.51 -0.88
N MET A 58 -7.39 -22.24 -1.85
CA MET A 58 -7.50 -23.70 -1.79
C MET A 58 -6.12 -24.39 -1.74
N GLY A 59 -5.16 -23.88 -2.52
CA GLY A 59 -3.77 -24.35 -2.47
C GLY A 59 -3.15 -24.13 -1.09
N TRP A 60 -3.27 -22.91 -0.57
CA TRP A 60 -2.79 -22.57 0.78
C TRP A 60 -3.48 -23.41 1.86
N TYR A 61 -4.79 -23.62 1.76
CA TYR A 61 -5.56 -24.43 2.70
C TYR A 61 -5.10 -25.89 2.71
N SER A 62 -4.81 -26.47 1.54
CA SER A 62 -4.24 -27.82 1.44
C SER A 62 -2.93 -27.94 2.19
N ASP A 63 -2.04 -26.96 2.04
CA ASP A 63 -0.73 -26.96 2.71
C ASP A 63 -0.87 -26.71 4.21
N TRP A 64 -1.79 -25.81 4.59
CA TRP A 64 -2.12 -25.51 5.98
C TRP A 64 -2.69 -26.74 6.69
N ALA A 65 -3.62 -27.47 6.07
CA ALA A 65 -4.22 -28.67 6.64
C ALA A 65 -3.22 -29.84 6.81
N LYS A 66 -2.13 -29.84 6.04
CA LYS A 66 -1.02 -30.80 6.15
C LYS A 66 0.06 -30.35 7.12
N SER A 67 0.06 -29.07 7.50
CA SER A 67 1.05 -28.53 8.43
C SER A 67 0.79 -29.04 9.85
N SER A 68 1.82 -29.55 10.50
CA SER A 68 1.82 -29.68 11.96
C SER A 68 1.98 -28.28 12.57
N ASP A 69 1.35 -28.06 13.72
CA ASP A 69 1.08 -26.80 14.45
C ASP A 69 2.24 -25.77 14.59
N ALA A 70 3.45 -26.08 14.12
CA ALA A 70 4.65 -25.27 14.22
C ALA A 70 4.97 -24.37 13.00
N SER A 71 4.33 -24.53 11.83
CA SER A 71 4.60 -23.65 10.69
C SER A 71 3.38 -23.40 9.79
N VAL A 72 2.64 -22.34 10.10
CA VAL A 72 1.63 -21.77 9.18
C VAL A 72 2.33 -21.42 7.86
N PRO A 73 1.84 -21.87 6.69
CA PRO A 73 2.44 -21.51 5.41
C PRO A 73 2.38 -19.99 5.22
N LYS A 74 3.54 -19.37 5.00
CA LYS A 74 3.59 -17.94 4.68
C LYS A 74 2.98 -17.72 3.30
N LEU A 75 2.06 -16.78 3.22
CA LEU A 75 1.58 -16.30 1.94
C LEU A 75 2.68 -15.39 1.33
N THR A 76 3.19 -15.73 0.16
CA THR A 76 4.06 -14.81 -0.57
C THR A 76 3.21 -13.68 -1.15
N ALA A 77 3.77 -12.48 -1.27
CA ALA A 77 3.09 -11.31 -1.86
C ALA A 77 2.59 -11.52 -3.30
N ASP A 78 2.93 -12.66 -3.91
CA ASP A 78 2.57 -13.07 -5.27
C ASP A 78 1.10 -13.43 -5.47
N VAL A 79 0.31 -13.55 -4.38
CA VAL A 79 -1.16 -13.75 -4.49
C VAL A 79 -1.84 -12.59 -5.22
N PHE A 80 -1.25 -11.39 -5.16
CA PHE A 80 -1.71 -10.24 -5.95
C PHE A 80 -1.04 -10.14 -7.34
N GLY A 81 0.01 -10.94 -7.59
CA GLY A 81 0.79 -10.94 -8.84
C GLY A 81 0.18 -11.76 -9.97
N ALA A 82 -0.78 -12.64 -9.67
CA ALA A 82 -1.48 -13.47 -10.65
C ALA A 82 -2.53 -12.70 -11.50
N ALA A 83 -2.80 -11.43 -11.18
CA ALA A 83 -3.76 -10.62 -11.91
C ALA A 83 -3.22 -10.24 -13.32
N PRO A 84 -4.05 -10.30 -14.38
CA PRO A 84 -3.67 -9.82 -15.70
C PRO A 84 -3.13 -8.39 -15.65
N ARG A 85 -2.08 -8.09 -16.42
CA ARG A 85 -1.46 -6.75 -16.47
C ARG A 85 -2.47 -5.69 -16.91
N GLU A 86 -3.43 -6.09 -17.73
CA GLU A 86 -4.53 -5.29 -18.24
C GLU A 86 -5.50 -4.88 -17.13
N LEU A 87 -5.65 -5.68 -16.06
CA LEU A 87 -6.48 -5.31 -14.92
C LEU A 87 -5.74 -4.32 -14.01
N ALA A 88 -4.43 -4.50 -13.83
CA ALA A 88 -3.60 -3.63 -12.99
C ALA A 88 -3.56 -2.16 -13.45
N SER A 89 -3.89 -1.88 -14.72
CA SER A 89 -4.02 -0.52 -15.24
C SER A 89 -5.44 0.05 -15.12
N VAL A 90 -6.43 -0.78 -14.82
CA VAL A 90 -7.86 -0.43 -14.83
C VAL A 90 -8.40 -0.19 -13.43
N ILE A 91 -7.97 -0.98 -12.45
CA ILE A 91 -8.42 -0.84 -11.06
C ILE A 91 -7.32 -0.32 -10.16
N SER A 92 -7.69 0.50 -9.19
CA SER A 92 -6.77 1.02 -8.19
C SER A 92 -6.35 -0.08 -7.20
N LEU A 93 -5.29 0.19 -6.43
CA LEU A 93 -4.89 -0.70 -5.34
C LEU A 93 -5.97 -0.81 -4.25
N GLU A 94 -6.70 0.28 -3.99
CA GLU A 94 -7.84 0.29 -3.07
C GLU A 94 -8.94 -0.66 -3.53
N GLN A 95 -9.30 -0.59 -4.81
CA GLN A 95 -10.29 -1.49 -5.42
C GLN A 95 -9.82 -2.95 -5.43
N THR A 96 -8.52 -3.18 -5.60
CA THR A 96 -7.92 -4.52 -5.46
C THR A 96 -8.12 -5.09 -4.05
N VAL A 97 -7.99 -4.26 -3.01
CA VAL A 97 -8.25 -4.69 -1.62
C VAL A 97 -9.73 -5.02 -1.41
N GLU A 98 -10.64 -4.21 -1.95
CA GLU A 98 -12.08 -4.49 -1.87
C GLU A 98 -12.44 -5.81 -2.55
N LEU A 99 -11.89 -6.07 -3.75
CA LEU A 99 -12.03 -7.34 -4.47
C LEU A 99 -11.59 -8.54 -3.61
N VAL A 100 -10.42 -8.44 -2.98
CA VAL A 100 -9.86 -9.52 -2.17
C VAL A 100 -10.71 -9.76 -0.93
N ARG A 101 -11.10 -8.70 -0.22
CA ARG A 101 -11.96 -8.77 0.96
C ARG A 101 -13.29 -9.45 0.62
N THR A 102 -13.97 -9.00 -0.42
CA THR A 102 -15.28 -9.55 -0.80
C THR A 102 -15.17 -10.99 -1.30
N THR A 103 -14.06 -11.37 -1.92
CA THR A 103 -13.80 -12.78 -2.30
C THR A 103 -13.63 -13.66 -1.07
N ILE A 104 -12.87 -13.22 -0.05
CA ILE A 104 -12.73 -13.92 1.23
C ILE A 104 -14.09 -14.05 1.92
N GLU A 105 -14.87 -12.98 2.01
CA GLU A 105 -16.21 -13.01 2.61
C GLU A 105 -17.14 -13.99 1.88
N ALA A 106 -17.00 -14.11 0.55
CA ALA A 106 -17.75 -15.08 -0.26
C ALA A 106 -17.34 -16.53 0.08
N VAL A 107 -16.05 -16.78 0.25
CA VAL A 107 -15.52 -18.07 0.74
C VAL A 107 -16.09 -18.40 2.10
N GLU A 108 -15.98 -17.51 3.08
CA GLU A 108 -16.50 -17.71 4.44
C GLU A 108 -17.98 -18.08 4.44
N SER A 109 -18.79 -17.34 3.67
CA SER A 109 -20.24 -17.58 3.61
C SER A 109 -20.60 -18.90 2.95
N GLN A 110 -19.82 -19.36 1.96
CA GLN A 110 -20.11 -20.61 1.28
C GLN A 110 -19.67 -21.81 2.12
N LEU A 111 -18.60 -21.70 2.91
CA LEU A 111 -18.19 -22.79 3.82
C LEU A 111 -19.34 -23.24 4.72
N ASP A 112 -20.16 -22.28 5.19
CA ASP A 112 -21.36 -22.54 6.02
C ASP A 112 -22.45 -23.36 5.29
N THR A 113 -22.40 -23.45 3.95
CA THR A 113 -23.43 -24.13 3.15
C THR A 113 -23.14 -25.62 2.91
N PHE A 114 -21.87 -26.04 3.03
CA PHE A 114 -21.45 -27.40 2.69
C PHE A 114 -20.55 -28.07 3.74
N LEU A 115 -20.16 -27.36 4.81
CA LEU A 115 -19.46 -27.92 5.97
C LEU A 115 -20.32 -27.79 7.22
N GLU A 116 -20.15 -28.72 8.15
CA GLU A 116 -20.83 -28.73 9.44
C GLU A 116 -19.83 -29.03 10.57
N ASN A 117 -20.22 -28.73 11.81
CA ASN A 117 -19.52 -29.16 13.03
C ASN A 117 -18.02 -28.81 13.06
N GLU A 118 -17.16 -29.78 13.39
CA GLU A 118 -15.71 -29.61 13.55
C GLU A 118 -15.03 -29.21 12.23
N ASP A 119 -15.48 -29.73 11.09
CA ASP A 119 -14.94 -29.37 9.77
C ASP A 119 -15.18 -27.89 9.45
N LEU A 120 -16.37 -27.38 9.79
CA LEU A 120 -16.68 -25.96 9.64
C LEU A 120 -15.83 -25.09 10.57
N ALA A 121 -15.66 -25.50 11.83
CA ALA A 121 -14.81 -24.78 12.79
C ALA A 121 -13.35 -24.74 12.31
N HIS A 122 -12.85 -25.86 11.79
CA HIS A 122 -11.51 -25.99 11.27
C HIS A 122 -11.28 -25.10 10.03
N ALA A 123 -12.21 -25.14 9.08
CA ALA A 123 -12.15 -24.31 7.88
C ALA A 123 -12.24 -22.80 8.19
N ARG A 124 -13.04 -22.40 9.19
CA ARG A 124 -13.11 -21.01 9.64
C ARG A 124 -11.80 -20.53 10.25
N ILE A 125 -11.12 -21.35 11.06
CA ILE A 125 -9.79 -21.01 11.60
C ILE A 125 -8.79 -20.81 10.46
N ALA A 126 -8.76 -21.72 9.49
CA ALA A 126 -7.88 -21.60 8.33
C ALA A 126 -8.16 -20.32 7.54
N THR A 127 -9.43 -20.02 7.29
CA THR A 127 -9.85 -18.83 6.55
C THR A 127 -9.44 -17.55 7.29
N LEU A 128 -9.63 -17.48 8.61
CA LEU A 128 -9.17 -16.34 9.41
C LEU A 128 -7.65 -16.15 9.35
N GLN A 129 -6.87 -17.24 9.41
CA GLN A 129 -5.42 -17.17 9.29
C GLN A 129 -5.00 -16.72 7.89
N TYR A 130 -5.60 -17.25 6.83
CA TYR A 130 -5.37 -16.81 5.46
C TYR A 130 -5.66 -15.32 5.27
N SER A 131 -6.82 -14.86 5.73
CA SER A 131 -7.24 -13.45 5.67
C SER A 131 -6.24 -12.53 6.37
N ARG A 132 -5.66 -12.96 7.49
CA ARG A 132 -4.60 -12.23 8.18
C ARG A 132 -3.33 -12.12 7.33
N GLU A 133 -2.87 -13.23 6.74
CA GLU A 133 -1.66 -13.21 5.89
C GLU A 133 -1.86 -12.34 4.63
N VAL A 134 -3.04 -12.41 4.01
CA VAL A 134 -3.44 -11.54 2.90
C VAL A 134 -3.41 -10.06 3.31
N ALA A 135 -3.97 -9.72 4.48
CA ALA A 135 -3.98 -8.35 4.98
C ALA A 135 -2.57 -7.80 5.22
N PHE A 136 -1.65 -8.59 5.79
CA PHE A 136 -0.25 -8.18 5.96
C PHE A 136 0.47 -8.02 4.62
N SER A 137 0.24 -8.91 3.67
CA SER A 137 0.81 -8.80 2.33
C SER A 137 0.30 -7.54 1.61
N ALA A 138 -0.98 -7.20 1.73
CA ALA A 138 -1.52 -5.94 1.23
C ALA A 138 -0.86 -4.73 1.90
N ALA A 139 -0.72 -4.74 3.23
CA ALA A 139 -0.05 -3.69 3.98
C ALA A 139 1.42 -3.48 3.53
N GLU A 140 2.15 -4.57 3.24
CA GLU A 140 3.52 -4.50 2.72
C GLU A 140 3.58 -3.83 1.35
N VAL A 141 2.62 -4.09 0.46
CA VAL A 141 2.52 -3.39 -0.84
C VAL A 141 2.28 -1.90 -0.64
N TYR A 142 1.39 -1.51 0.28
CA TYR A 142 1.16 -0.10 0.62
C TYR A 142 2.41 0.57 1.21
N ALA A 143 3.12 -0.12 2.11
CA ALA A 143 4.36 0.38 2.69
C ALA A 143 5.40 0.66 1.60
N ARG A 144 5.64 -0.32 0.71
CA ARG A 144 6.57 -0.15 -0.44
C ARG A 144 6.15 0.99 -1.37
N ALA A 145 4.86 1.13 -1.66
CA ALA A 145 4.35 2.23 -2.49
C ALA A 145 4.51 3.61 -1.80
N ALA A 146 4.39 3.67 -0.48
CA ALA A 146 4.64 4.88 0.30
C ALA A 146 6.13 5.24 0.33
N GLU A 147 7.01 4.25 0.54
CA GLU A 147 8.47 4.42 0.50
C GLU A 147 8.96 4.91 -0.87
N ALA A 148 8.47 4.31 -1.95
CA ALA A 148 8.83 4.70 -3.32
C ALA A 148 8.44 6.16 -3.63
N ARG A 149 7.27 6.61 -3.15
CA ARG A 149 6.85 8.02 -3.28
C ARG A 149 7.74 8.96 -2.46
N GLY A 150 8.09 8.59 -1.22
CA GLY A 150 9.01 9.38 -0.41
C GLY A 150 10.40 9.53 -1.07
N ALA A 151 10.90 8.46 -1.68
CA ALA A 151 12.17 8.47 -2.41
C ALA A 151 12.10 9.32 -3.69
N TRP A 152 10.97 9.31 -4.40
CA TRP A 152 10.73 10.17 -5.57
C TRP A 152 10.74 11.65 -5.20
N ASP A 153 10.01 12.04 -4.14
CA ASP A 153 9.95 13.42 -3.65
C ASP A 153 11.34 13.92 -3.25
N ALA A 154 12.10 13.11 -2.50
CA ALA A 154 13.47 13.46 -2.09
C ALA A 154 14.41 13.68 -3.29
N ARG A 155 14.26 12.90 -4.37
CA ARG A 155 15.03 13.07 -5.60
C ARG A 155 14.64 14.34 -6.35
N LEU A 156 13.34 14.65 -6.42
CA LEU A 156 12.86 15.87 -7.06
C LEU A 156 13.33 17.12 -6.30
N GLU A 157 13.27 17.10 -4.96
CA GLU A 157 13.78 18.17 -4.10
C GLU A 157 15.29 18.38 -4.28
N ALA A 158 16.07 17.31 -4.35
CA ALA A 158 17.52 17.40 -4.59
C ALA A 158 17.83 18.05 -5.95
N LEU A 159 17.09 17.72 -7.01
CA LEU A 159 17.24 18.33 -8.33
C LEU A 159 16.87 19.82 -8.32
N ILE A 160 15.78 20.18 -7.64
CA ILE A 160 15.36 21.57 -7.49
C ILE A 160 16.41 22.38 -6.73
N LEU A 161 16.95 21.84 -5.63
CA LEU A 161 17.99 22.52 -4.86
C LEU A 161 19.28 22.69 -5.65
N ASP A 162 19.70 21.67 -6.38
CA ASP A 162 20.88 21.72 -7.25
C ASP A 162 20.72 22.80 -8.35
N ALA A 163 19.54 22.88 -8.98
CA ALA A 163 19.20 23.93 -9.93
C ALA A 163 19.24 25.34 -9.29
N LEU A 164 18.67 25.50 -8.10
CA LEU A 164 18.69 26.77 -7.35
C LEU A 164 20.11 27.19 -6.97
N ILE A 165 20.96 26.27 -6.50
CA ILE A 165 22.37 26.54 -6.15
C ILE A 165 23.14 27.00 -7.38
N ARG A 166 22.94 26.33 -8.53
CA ARG A 166 23.59 26.71 -9.80
C ARG A 166 23.00 27.94 -10.46
N SER A 167 21.92 28.51 -9.91
CA SER A 167 21.13 29.57 -10.56
C SER A 167 20.66 29.18 -11.97
N ASP A 168 20.43 27.89 -12.18
CA ASP A 168 20.01 27.28 -13.44
C ASP A 168 18.53 26.89 -13.34
N VAL A 169 17.68 27.92 -13.24
CA VAL A 169 16.23 27.77 -13.02
C VAL A 169 15.51 28.05 -14.33
N ASP A 170 14.87 27.02 -14.88
CA ASP A 170 14.03 27.11 -16.07
C ASP A 170 12.53 26.91 -15.74
N SER A 171 11.68 26.99 -16.77
CA SER A 171 10.24 26.77 -16.61
C SER A 171 9.88 25.36 -16.15
N GLU A 172 10.71 24.36 -16.41
CA GLU A 172 10.47 22.98 -16.00
C GLU A 172 10.68 22.84 -14.48
N ILE A 173 11.77 23.41 -13.95
CA ILE A 173 12.04 23.48 -12.51
C ILE A 173 10.93 24.24 -11.79
N LEU A 174 10.47 25.37 -12.34
CA LEU A 174 9.36 26.14 -11.77
C LEU A 174 8.05 25.33 -11.74
N SER A 175 7.75 24.55 -12.79
CA SER A 175 6.61 23.65 -12.82
C SER A 175 6.72 22.52 -11.78
N ARG A 176 7.93 21.99 -11.55
CA ARG A 176 8.18 20.95 -10.54
C ARG A 176 8.05 21.47 -9.12
N ILE A 177 8.52 22.70 -8.85
CA ILE A 177 8.31 23.42 -7.58
C ILE A 177 6.81 23.58 -7.31
N ALA A 178 6.04 24.02 -8.31
CA ALA A 178 4.59 24.16 -8.18
C ALA A 178 3.88 22.81 -7.93
N ALA A 179 4.34 21.72 -8.56
CA ALA A 179 3.80 20.38 -8.34
C ALA A 179 4.04 19.85 -6.91
N LEU A 180 5.08 20.34 -6.22
CA LEU A 180 5.31 20.10 -4.79
C LEU A 180 4.45 20.98 -3.87
N GLY A 181 3.54 21.78 -4.45
CA GLY A 181 2.57 22.61 -3.72
C GLY A 181 3.07 24.02 -3.36
N TRP A 182 4.27 24.41 -3.82
CA TRP A 182 4.84 25.72 -3.51
C TRP A 182 4.19 26.84 -4.34
N SER A 183 3.67 27.86 -3.64
CA SER A 183 3.16 29.09 -4.27
C SER A 183 4.29 30.08 -4.52
N GLN A 184 4.44 30.54 -5.77
CA GLN A 184 5.57 31.39 -6.20
C GLN A 184 5.47 32.86 -5.75
N ASP A 185 4.34 33.28 -5.16
CA ASP A 185 4.06 34.69 -4.83
C ASP A 185 4.29 35.04 -3.35
N ARG A 186 5.07 34.23 -2.62
CA ARG A 186 5.29 34.40 -1.18
C ARG A 186 6.77 34.41 -0.79
N PRO A 187 7.14 35.17 0.25
CA PRO A 187 8.50 35.14 0.78
C PRO A 187 8.85 33.72 1.24
N ALA A 188 10.12 33.36 1.07
CA ALA A 188 10.67 32.10 1.52
C ALA A 188 11.82 32.36 2.52
N LEU A 189 11.96 31.48 3.51
CA LEU A 189 13.09 31.45 4.44
C LEU A 189 14.03 30.32 4.02
N VAL A 190 15.32 30.62 3.86
CA VAL A 190 16.35 29.63 3.62
C VAL A 190 17.18 29.46 4.89
N LEU A 191 17.31 28.21 5.35
CA LEU A 191 18.21 27.80 6.42
C LEU A 191 19.29 26.91 5.83
N ALA A 192 20.52 27.12 6.28
CA ALA A 192 21.68 26.34 5.89
C ALA A 192 22.45 25.93 7.14
N GLY A 193 22.91 24.67 7.20
CA GLY A 193 23.66 24.15 8.33
C GLY A 193 24.16 22.73 8.07
N SER A 194 24.73 22.10 9.09
CA SER A 194 25.22 20.72 8.98
C SER A 194 24.06 19.73 8.83
N PRO A 195 24.16 18.68 7.99
CA PRO A 195 23.21 17.58 8.04
C PRO A 195 23.29 16.83 9.38
N PRO A 196 22.20 16.17 9.81
CA PRO A 196 22.21 15.35 11.01
C PRO A 196 23.22 14.19 10.89
N ALA A 197 23.75 13.72 12.02
CA ALA A 197 24.78 12.67 12.03
C ALA A 197 24.22 11.23 11.80
N SER A 198 22.90 11.04 11.94
CA SER A 198 22.17 9.77 11.80
C SER A 198 21.58 9.61 10.39
N ASP A 199 20.67 8.65 10.20
CA ASP A 199 20.00 8.42 8.91
C ASP A 199 19.36 9.73 8.38
N ASN A 200 20.01 10.29 7.37
CA ASN A 200 19.64 11.54 6.75
C ASN A 200 18.24 11.47 6.14
N GLN A 201 17.85 10.34 5.54
CA GLN A 201 16.55 10.22 4.88
C GLN A 201 15.41 10.24 5.91
N GLU A 202 15.56 9.49 7.00
CA GLU A 202 14.59 9.49 8.09
C GLU A 202 14.47 10.88 8.72
N SER A 203 15.59 11.52 9.04
CA SER A 203 15.62 12.85 9.67
C SER A 203 14.94 13.92 8.80
N LEU A 204 15.21 13.91 7.49
CA LEU A 204 14.55 14.79 6.52
C LEU A 204 13.04 14.50 6.42
N SER A 205 12.63 13.22 6.49
CA SER A 205 11.21 12.84 6.46
C SER A 205 10.44 13.35 7.68
N VAL A 206 11.05 13.30 8.88
CA VAL A 206 10.45 13.83 10.11
C VAL A 206 10.34 15.35 10.04
N MET A 207 11.37 16.04 9.52
CA MET A 207 11.34 17.48 9.30
C MET A 207 10.20 17.90 8.37
N ARG A 208 10.00 17.20 7.24
CA ARG A 208 8.86 17.44 6.33
C ARG A 208 7.52 17.26 7.04
N ARG A 209 7.37 16.23 7.88
CA ARG A 209 6.13 15.98 8.62
C ARG A 209 5.83 17.12 9.61
N ALA A 210 6.85 17.65 10.27
CA ALA A 210 6.72 18.80 11.17
C ALA A 210 6.36 20.10 10.43
N ALA A 211 6.93 20.34 9.24
CA ALA A 211 6.54 21.49 8.41
C ALA A 211 5.06 21.39 7.97
N ARG A 212 4.64 20.22 7.47
CA ARG A 212 3.25 19.98 7.02
C ARG A 212 2.23 20.17 8.14
N SER A 213 2.52 19.74 9.37
CA SER A 213 1.60 19.95 10.50
C SER A 213 1.42 21.41 10.88
N HIS A 214 2.32 22.30 10.44
CA HIS A 214 2.26 23.75 10.64
C HIS A 214 1.83 24.50 9.37
N SER A 215 1.32 23.81 8.34
CA SER A 215 0.94 24.42 7.05
C SER A 215 2.09 25.20 6.38
N LEU A 216 3.31 24.71 6.56
CA LEU A 216 4.52 25.20 5.90
C LEU A 216 4.86 24.30 4.71
N ASP A 217 5.30 24.94 3.63
CA ASP A 217 5.86 24.26 2.48
C ASP A 217 7.37 24.10 2.69
N LEU A 218 7.93 22.90 2.44
CA LEU A 218 9.34 22.60 2.73
C LEU A 218 10.03 21.98 1.52
N LEU A 219 11.19 22.51 1.14
CA LEU A 219 12.15 21.86 0.24
C LEU A 219 13.44 21.64 1.01
N THR A 220 13.97 20.43 0.99
CA THR A 220 15.18 20.12 1.74
C THR A 220 16.11 19.16 1.02
N GLY A 221 17.41 19.35 1.21
CA GLY A 221 18.40 18.50 0.58
C GLY A 221 19.79 18.72 1.14
N ILE A 222 20.63 17.71 0.94
CA ILE A 222 22.02 17.72 1.41
C ILE A 222 22.91 17.84 0.19
N HIS A 223 23.74 18.88 0.17
CA HIS A 223 24.70 19.16 -0.87
C HIS A 223 26.11 19.17 -0.27
N GLY A 224 26.78 18.03 -0.34
CA GLY A 224 28.09 17.83 0.30
C GLY A 224 27.99 17.99 1.83
N PRO A 225 28.73 18.91 2.46
CA PRO A 225 28.68 19.10 3.92
C PRO A 225 27.53 20.00 4.41
N VAL A 226 26.69 20.52 3.51
CA VAL A 226 25.64 21.49 3.85
C VAL A 226 24.26 20.89 3.59
N MET A 227 23.38 20.96 4.58
CA MET A 227 21.94 20.79 4.43
C MET A 227 21.31 22.15 4.17
N LEU A 228 20.50 22.23 3.11
CA LEU A 228 19.68 23.39 2.78
C LEU A 228 18.22 23.06 3.03
N VAL A 229 17.53 23.99 3.68
CA VAL A 229 16.10 23.92 3.96
C VAL A 229 15.47 25.22 3.52
N ILE A 230 14.58 25.14 2.54
CA ILE A 230 13.79 26.29 2.07
C ILE A 230 12.37 26.10 2.61
N ILE A 231 11.83 27.13 3.24
CA ILE A 231 10.53 27.14 3.89
C ILE A 231 9.66 28.21 3.23
N GLY A 232 8.47 27.83 2.79
CA GLY A 232 7.44 28.71 2.24
C GLY A 232 6.09 28.50 2.90
N GLY A 233 5.03 29.05 2.29
CA GLY A 233 3.65 28.81 2.68
C GLY A 233 2.98 29.98 3.44
N ALA A 234 1.68 29.85 3.68
CA ALA A 234 0.86 30.90 4.30
C ALA A 234 1.23 31.19 5.76
N GLY A 235 1.72 30.15 6.46
CA GLY A 235 2.06 30.20 7.88
C GLY A 235 3.49 30.63 8.16
N LEU A 236 4.25 31.10 7.16
CA LEU A 236 5.66 31.43 7.34
C LEU A 236 5.83 32.62 8.29
N ASP A 237 6.23 32.33 9.52
CA ASP A 237 6.87 33.28 10.44
C ASP A 237 8.34 32.87 10.61
N PRO A 238 9.32 33.74 10.27
CA PRO A 238 10.72 33.35 10.25
C PRO A 238 11.26 32.82 11.58
N HIS A 239 10.84 33.41 12.71
CA HIS A 239 11.35 33.04 14.03
C HIS A 239 10.81 31.70 14.52
N SER A 240 9.50 31.45 14.38
CA SER A 240 8.90 30.16 14.73
C SER A 240 9.35 29.06 13.77
N SER A 241 9.43 29.35 12.47
CA SER A 241 9.89 28.40 11.46
C SER A 241 11.36 28.00 11.67
N HIS A 242 12.23 28.97 12.00
CA HIS A 242 13.61 28.68 12.40
C HIS A 242 13.65 27.75 13.62
N ARG A 243 12.97 28.12 14.72
CA ARG A 243 12.93 27.29 15.94
C ARG A 243 12.37 25.88 15.70
N LEU A 244 11.39 25.75 14.81
CA LEU A 244 10.82 24.46 14.44
C LEU A 244 11.82 23.59 13.66
N MET A 245 12.65 24.19 12.81
CA MET A 245 13.58 23.46 11.94
C MET A 245 14.96 23.22 12.56
N THR A 246 15.45 24.08 13.45
CA THR A 246 16.79 23.95 14.08
C THR A 246 17.07 22.55 14.65
N PRO A 247 16.14 21.86 15.33
CA PRO A 247 16.42 20.53 15.92
C PRO A 247 16.78 19.44 14.90
N TYR A 248 16.53 19.66 13.60
CA TYR A 248 16.82 18.70 12.54
C TYR A 248 18.22 18.87 11.92
N PHE A 249 18.93 19.95 12.25
CA PHE A 249 20.30 20.16 11.81
C PHE A 249 21.30 19.43 12.72
N GLY A 250 22.42 19.01 12.14
CA GLY A 250 23.57 18.50 12.90
C GLY A 250 24.27 19.62 13.67
N ALA A 251 25.22 19.24 14.52
CA ALA A 251 26.03 20.21 15.25
C ALA A 251 26.78 21.14 14.27
N GLY A 252 26.59 22.45 14.43
CA GLY A 252 27.15 23.48 13.55
C GLY A 252 26.61 24.86 13.89
#